data_AF-A0A955A570-F1
#
_entry.id   AF-A0A955A570-F1
#
_cell.length_a   1.000
_cell.length_b   1.000
_cell.length_c   1.000
_cell.angle_alpha   90.00
_cell.angle_beta   90.00
_cell.angle_gamma   90.00
#
_symmetry.space_group_name_H-M   'P 1'
#
loop_
_entity.id
_entity.type
_entity.pdbx_description
1 polymer ?
#
loop_
_entity_poly.entity_id
_entity_poly.type
_entity_poly.pdbx_seq_one_letter_code
_entity_poly.pdbx_strand_id
1 'polypeptide(L)' 'MNAMRKNWDYVTVCDVTLLEQGEKAGLFLIEGEEFWIPWSQIDDSSLMEVDEEGDLYVRRWLAVENGLPFFD' A
#
# COMPACT_ATOMS: atom_id res chain seq x y z
N MET A 1 -24.17 -6.46 -16.89
CA MET A 1 -23.23 -5.64 -16.07
C MET A 1 -23.04 -6.39 -14.76
N ASN A 2 -21.87 -6.64 -14.19
CA ASN A 2 -20.48 -6.41 -14.58
C ASN A 2 -19.67 -7.37 -13.68
N ALA A 3 -19.17 -8.49 -14.23
CA ALA A 3 -18.45 -9.52 -13.48
C ALA A 3 -16.95 -9.58 -13.88
N MET A 4 -16.35 -8.43 -14.13
CA MET A 4 -14.93 -8.28 -14.50
C MET A 4 -14.22 -7.14 -13.73
N ARG A 5 -14.42 -7.06 -12.40
CA ARG A 5 -13.62 -6.19 -11.49
C ARG A 5 -12.73 -7.01 -10.54
N LYS A 6 -12.41 -8.25 -10.89
CA LYS A 6 -11.56 -9.11 -10.06
C LYS A 6 -10.13 -9.01 -10.59
N ASN A 7 -9.21 -8.51 -9.76
CA ASN A 7 -7.74 -8.54 -9.90
C ASN A 7 -7.03 -7.40 -10.65
N TRP A 8 -7.67 -6.26 -10.95
CA TRP A 8 -7.01 -5.12 -11.67
C TRP A 8 -6.87 -3.86 -10.81
N ASP A 9 -7.04 -3.96 -9.49
CA ASP A 9 -7.27 -2.81 -8.63
C ASP A 9 -6.18 -2.60 -7.58
N TYR A 10 -5.17 -3.47 -7.54
CA TYR A 10 -3.98 -3.30 -6.71
C TYR A 10 -2.79 -2.96 -7.61
N VAL A 11 -1.89 -2.14 -7.09
CA VAL A 11 -0.64 -1.72 -7.71
C VAL A 11 0.49 -1.85 -6.69
N THR A 12 1.71 -2.03 -7.17
CA THR A 12 2.88 -2.20 -6.31
C THR A 12 3.55 -0.87 -6.05
N VAL A 13 3.72 -0.51 -4.79
CA VAL A 13 4.58 0.59 -4.34
C VAL A 13 5.85 -0.04 -3.77
N CYS A 14 6.99 0.25 -4.39
CA CYS A 14 8.28 -0.33 -4.00
C CYS A 14 9.00 0.51 -2.96
N ASP A 15 10.04 -0.09 -2.35
CA ASP A 15 10.95 0.56 -1.40
C ASP A 15 10.22 1.28 -0.26
N VAL A 16 9.17 0.63 0.27
CA VAL A 16 8.40 1.14 1.39
C VAL A 16 8.94 0.61 2.70
N THR A 17 8.92 1.42 3.76
CA THR A 17 9.27 0.97 5.11
C THR A 17 8.09 1.16 6.05
N LEU A 18 7.72 0.13 6.80
CA LEU A 18 6.69 0.26 7.84
C LEU A 18 7.30 0.85 9.12
N LEU A 19 6.97 2.09 9.44
CA LEU A 19 7.48 2.79 10.62
C LEU A 19 6.66 2.51 11.89
N GLU A 20 5.34 2.36 11.76
CA GLU A 20 4.45 2.14 12.90
C GLU A 20 3.26 1.25 12.53
N GLN A 21 2.92 0.31 13.42
CA GLN A 21 1.71 -0.51 13.34
C GLN A 21 0.61 0.05 14.25
N GLY A 22 -0.44 0.60 13.64
CA GLY A 22 -1.68 0.93 14.32
C GLY A 22 -2.73 -0.19 14.24
N GLU A 23 -3.82 -0.05 14.99
CA GLU A 23 -4.91 -1.05 15.00
C GLU A 23 -5.62 -1.17 13.63
N LYS A 24 -5.68 -0.08 12.85
CA LYS A 24 -6.46 0.00 11.60
C LYS A 24 -5.66 0.44 10.37
N ALA A 25 -4.44 0.91 10.57
CA ALA A 25 -3.58 1.45 9.54
C ALA A 25 -2.11 1.30 9.93
N GLY A 26 -1.23 1.30 8.93
CA GLY A 26 0.21 1.39 9.10
C GLY A 26 0.74 2.74 8.66
N LEU A 27 1.78 3.22 9.33
CA LEU A 27 2.54 4.38 8.88
C LEU A 27 3.71 3.91 8.02
N PHE A 28 3.68 4.25 6.75
CA PHE A 28 4.71 3.87 5.78
C PHE A 28 5.56 5.07 5.41
N LEU A 29 6.88 4.86 5.34
CA LEU A 29 7.79 5.77 4.66
C LEU A 29 7.86 5.36 3.19
N ILE A 30 7.51 6.29 2.29
CA ILE A 30 7.47 6.08 0.84
C ILE A 30 8.12 7.30 0.20
N GLU A 31 9.22 7.09 -0.55
CA GLU A 31 10.02 8.18 -1.16
C GLU A 31 10.44 9.32 -0.19
N GLY A 32 10.58 8.99 1.11
CA GLY A 32 10.95 9.96 2.14
C GLY A 32 9.78 10.76 2.73
N GLU A 33 8.54 10.45 2.34
CA GLU A 33 7.31 11.00 2.93
C GLU A 33 6.53 9.94 3.70
N GLU A 34 5.81 10.37 4.74
CA GLU A 34 5.05 9.48 5.64
C GLU A 34 3.58 9.38 5.24
N PHE A 35 3.08 8.15 5.08
CA PHE A 35 1.70 7.88 4.68
C PHE A 35 1.02 6.91 5.63
N TRP A 36 -0.13 7.31 6.17
CA TRP A 36 -1.03 6.40 6.87
C TRP A 36 -1.90 5.65 5.87
N ILE A 37 -1.68 4.35 5.72
CA ILE A 37 -2.43 3.49 4.80
C ILE A 37 -3.30 2.51 5.61
N PRO A 38 -4.64 2.54 5.44
CA PRO A 38 -5.51 1.59 6.13
C PRO A 38 -5.24 0.16 5.69
N TRP A 39 -5.26 -0.78 6.63
CA TRP A 39 -5.05 -2.21 6.34
C TRP A 39 -6.03 -2.75 5.30
N SER A 40 -7.27 -2.22 5.28
CA SER A 40 -8.30 -2.60 4.29
C SER A 40 -7.97 -2.23 2.84
N GLN A 41 -6.96 -1.37 2.62
CA GLN A 41 -6.52 -0.93 1.29
C GLN A 41 -5.23 -1.61 0.84
N ILE A 42 -4.62 -2.44 1.69
CA ILE A 42 -3.40 -3.21 1.43
C ILE A 42 -3.82 -4.67 1.18
N ASP A 43 -3.05 -5.39 0.37
CA ASP A 43 -3.14 -6.84 0.30
C ASP A 43 -2.34 -7.48 1.44
N ASP A 44 -2.98 -8.34 2.24
CA ASP A 44 -2.38 -8.98 3.41
C ASP A 44 -1.07 -9.74 3.09
N SER A 45 -0.87 -10.18 1.84
CA SER A 45 0.36 -10.85 1.41
C SER A 45 1.60 -9.94 1.32
N SER A 46 1.41 -8.62 1.38
CA SER A 46 2.48 -7.61 1.36
C SER A 46 2.73 -6.94 2.71
N LEU A 47 2.17 -7.48 3.79
CA LEU A 47 2.45 -6.96 5.13
C LEU A 47 3.87 -7.32 5.56
N MET A 48 4.54 -6.35 6.19
CA MET A 48 5.92 -6.43 6.65
C MET A 48 5.99 -6.20 8.17
N GLU A 49 7.13 -6.50 8.77
CA GLU A 49 7.40 -6.12 10.16
C GLU A 49 7.77 -4.62 10.26
N VAL A 50 7.71 -4.07 11.48
CA VAL A 50 8.15 -2.69 11.72
C VAL A 50 9.66 -2.57 11.48
N ASP A 51 10.09 -1.47 10.88
CA ASP A 51 11.45 -1.19 10.41
C ASP A 51 11.94 -2.13 9.28
N GLU A 52 11.03 -2.89 8.65
CA GLU A 52 11.32 -3.70 7.47
C GLU A 52 10.98 -2.93 6.17
N GLU A 53 11.84 -3.08 5.17
CA GLU A 53 11.67 -2.53 3.82
C GLU A 53 11.15 -3.61 2.86
N GLY A 54 10.24 -3.24 1.97
CA GLY A 54 9.72 -4.14 0.95
C GLY A 54 8.72 -3.50 -0.01
N ASP A 55 7.92 -4.35 -0.65
CA ASP A 55 6.93 -3.95 -1.64
C ASP A 55 5.52 -4.01 -1.04
N LEU A 56 4.73 -2.95 -1.24
CA LEU A 56 3.34 -2.87 -0.78
C LEU A 56 2.37 -2.96 -1.94
N TYR A 57 1.43 -3.91 -1.88
CA TYR A 57 0.33 -3.96 -2.82
C TYR A 57 -0.84 -3.16 -2.27
N VAL A 58 -1.09 -1.98 -2.85
CA VAL A 58 -2.15 -1.06 -2.42
C VAL A 58 -3.21 -0.89 -3.50
N ARG A 59 -4.42 -0.47 -3.12
CA ARG A 59 -5.43 -0.10 -4.12
C ARG A 59 -4.94 1.03 -5.02
N ARG A 60 -5.12 0.86 -6.35
CA ARG A 60 -4.71 1.84 -7.37
C ARG A 60 -5.23 3.24 -7.08
N TRP A 61 -6.49 3.37 -6.67
CA TRP A 61 -7.09 4.67 -6.39
C TRP A 61 -6.35 5.39 -5.23
N LEU A 62 -5.89 4.65 -4.22
CA LEU A 62 -5.16 5.20 -3.09
C LEU A 62 -3.80 5.75 -3.53
N ALA A 63 -3.09 5.00 -4.39
CA ALA A 63 -1.84 5.45 -4.96
C ALA A 63 -2.03 6.71 -5.82
N VAL A 64 -3.06 6.77 -6.66
CA VAL A 64 -3.38 7.94 -7.48
C VAL A 64 -3.78 9.16 -6.65
N GLU A 65 -4.63 8.99 -5.63
CA GLU A 65 -5.07 10.12 -4.79
C GLU A 65 -3.95 10.69 -3.91
N ASN A 66 -3.03 9.86 -3.45
CA ASN A 66 -1.91 10.27 -2.61
C ASN A 66 -0.64 10.59 -3.42
N GLY A 67 -0.67 10.44 -4.75
CA GLY A 67 0.48 10.69 -5.61
C GLY A 67 1.64 9.71 -5.41
N LEU A 68 1.37 8.49 -4.95
CA LEU A 68 2.39 7.47 -4.71
C LEU A 68 2.95 6.95 -6.05
N PRO A 69 4.25 6.68 -6.16
CA PRO A 69 4.81 5.95 -7.31
C PRO A 69 4.32 4.50 -7.29
N PHE A 70 3.91 3.95 -8.44
CA PHE A 70 3.49 2.55 -8.49
C PHE A 70 3.73 1.87 -9.85
N PHE A 71 3.76 0.53 -9.81
CA PHE A 71 3.83 -0.36 -10.96
C PHE A 71 2.55 -1.21 -11.08
N ASP A 72 2.23 -1.59 -12.32
CA ASP A 72 1.06 -2.42 -12.69
C ASP A 72 1.40 -3.92 -12.76
#